data_AF-A0ABD3EG18-F1
#
_entry.id   AF-A0ABD3EG18-F1
#
_cell.length_a   1.000
_cell.length_b   1.000
_cell.length_c   1.000
_cell.angle_alpha   90.00
_cell.angle_beta   90.00
_cell.angle_gamma   90.00
#
_symmetry.space_group_name_H-M   'P 1'
#
loop_
_entity.id
_entity.type
_entity.pdbx_description
1 polymer ?
#
loop_
_entity_poly.entity_id
_entity_poly.type
_entity_poly.pdbx_seq_one_letter_code
_entity_poly.pdbx_strand_id
1 'polypeptide(L)'
;MLTGRRVLDKNRPHGEQNLIEWARPYLAGKRKVLRVMDARIEGQYSPIGALKAATVAVRCLALEPKHRPTMIEVVKALEQLHDTESPKTEEVDHCKYRPASSRTTASYLRPLASPIAV
;
A
#
# COMPACT_ATOMS: atom_id res chain seq x y z
N MET A 1 1.57 13.89 -0.58
CA MET A 1 0.82 13.58 -1.82
C MET A 1 0.99 12.10 -2.13
N LEU A 2 0.03 11.46 -2.81
CA LEU A 2 0.08 10.00 -3.04
C LEU A 2 0.96 9.56 -4.22
N THR A 3 0.82 10.17 -5.40
CA THR A 3 1.33 9.59 -6.67
C THR A 3 2.56 10.29 -7.27
N GLY A 4 2.98 11.44 -6.73
CA GLY A 4 4.13 12.21 -7.22
C GLY A 4 3.97 12.87 -8.60
N ARG A 5 2.90 12.55 -9.33
CA ARG A 5 2.60 13.05 -10.67
C ARG A 5 1.86 14.40 -10.62
N ARG A 6 2.05 15.22 -11.67
CA ARG A 6 1.24 16.43 -11.90
C ARG A 6 -0.18 16.06 -12.33
N VAL A 7 -1.15 16.91 -12.02
CA VAL A 7 -2.58 16.67 -12.38
C VAL A 7 -2.79 16.69 -13.90
N LEU A 8 -2.07 17.59 -14.58
CA LEU A 8 -2.02 17.68 -16.04
C LEU A 8 -0.56 17.66 -16.48
N ASP A 9 -0.22 16.75 -17.40
CA ASP A 9 1.14 16.56 -17.92
C ASP A 9 1.10 16.30 -19.44
N LYS A 10 1.30 17.34 -20.23
CA LYS A 10 1.23 17.29 -21.70
C LYS A 10 2.37 16.49 -22.35
N ASN A 11 3.42 16.17 -21.60
CA ASN A 11 4.57 15.42 -22.10
C ASN A 11 4.33 13.89 -22.04
N ARG A 12 3.19 13.45 -21.49
CA ARG A 12 2.78 12.05 -21.42
C ARG A 12 1.98 11.62 -22.66
N PRO A 13 1.97 10.30 -22.99
CA PRO A 13 1.12 9.77 -24.03
C PRO A 13 -0.36 10.04 -23.76
N HIS A 14 -1.16 10.00 -24.82
CA HIS A 14 -2.60 10.23 -24.77
C HIS A 14 -3.28 9.27 -23.76
N GLY A 15 -4.18 9.79 -22.92
CA GLY A 15 -4.79 9.05 -21.81
C GLY A 15 -3.97 8.99 -20.50
N GLU A 16 -2.67 9.30 -20.52
CA GLU A 16 -1.86 9.49 -19.30
C GLU A 16 -1.68 10.97 -18.89
N GLN A 17 -2.13 11.90 -19.73
CA GLN A 17 -1.98 13.34 -19.49
C GLN A 17 -2.81 13.86 -18.32
N ASN A 18 -3.97 13.25 -18.06
CA ASN A 18 -4.83 13.58 -16.94
C ASN A 18 -4.64 12.55 -15.81
N LEU A 19 -4.19 13.02 -14.64
CA LEU A 19 -3.90 12.17 -13.50
C LEU A 19 -5.11 11.36 -13.01
N ILE A 20 -6.32 11.92 -13.08
CA ILE A 20 -7.54 11.27 -12.59
C ILE A 20 -7.95 10.16 -13.55
N GLU A 21 -7.86 10.41 -14.86
CA GLU A 21 -8.17 9.43 -15.91
C GLU A 21 -7.23 8.22 -15.82
N TRP A 22 -5.92 8.47 -15.73
CA TRP A 22 -4.91 7.44 -15.53
C TRP A 22 -5.05 6.69 -14.19
N ALA A 23 -5.34 7.39 -13.09
CA ALA A 23 -5.36 6.78 -11.76
C ALA A 23 -6.63 5.94 -11.48
N ARG A 24 -7.78 6.26 -12.10
CA ARG A 24 -9.06 5.53 -11.93
C ARG A 24 -8.93 3.99 -11.91
N PRO A 25 -8.32 3.32 -12.92
CA PRO A 25 -8.19 1.86 -12.93
C PRO A 25 -7.32 1.26 -11.82
N TYR A 26 -6.47 2.07 -11.17
CA TYR A 26 -5.62 1.66 -10.04
C TYR A 26 -6.29 1.93 -8.70
N LEU A 27 -6.96 3.08 -8.55
CA LEU A 27 -7.70 3.45 -7.36
C LEU A 27 -8.90 2.53 -7.07
N ALA A 28 -9.46 1.90 -8.11
CA ALA A 28 -10.54 0.92 -7.97
C ALA A 28 -10.13 -0.40 -7.28
N GLY A 29 -8.83 -0.70 -7.14
CA GLY A 29 -8.36 -1.99 -6.62
C GLY A 29 -7.38 -1.85 -5.46
N LYS A 30 -7.72 -2.43 -4.30
CA LYS A 30 -6.89 -2.35 -3.06
C LYS A 30 -5.40 -2.69 -3.29
N ARG A 31 -5.10 -3.71 -4.11
CA ARG A 31 -3.73 -4.11 -4.48
C ARG A 31 -3.08 -3.24 -5.56
N LYS A 32 -3.88 -2.53 -6.37
CA LYS A 32 -3.39 -1.68 -7.47
C LYS A 32 -3.01 -0.27 -6.99
N VAL A 33 -3.61 0.23 -5.91
CA VAL A 33 -3.24 1.49 -5.25
C VAL A 33 -1.73 1.57 -5.00
N LEU A 34 -1.13 0.50 -4.47
CA LEU A 34 0.30 0.47 -4.16
C LEU A 34 1.21 0.64 -5.39
N ARG A 35 0.72 0.33 -6.60
CA ARG A 35 1.48 0.52 -7.85
C ARG A 35 1.47 1.95 -8.40
N VAL A 36 0.63 2.84 -7.86
CA VAL A 36 0.56 4.24 -8.27
C VAL A 36 1.04 5.21 -7.19
N MET A 37 1.58 4.69 -6.10
CA MET A 37 2.26 5.50 -5.08
C MET A 37 3.53 6.14 -5.66
N ASP A 38 3.91 7.29 -5.11
CA ASP A 38 5.13 8.00 -5.48
C ASP A 38 6.35 7.16 -5.08
N ALA A 39 7.17 6.78 -6.06
CA ALA A 39 8.37 5.97 -5.84
C ALA A 39 9.36 6.61 -4.85
N ARG A 40 9.31 7.94 -4.66
CA ARG A 40 10.18 8.66 -3.71
C ARG A 40 9.80 8.47 -2.24
N ILE A 41 8.60 7.93 -1.97
CA ILE A 41 8.14 7.56 -0.62
C ILE A 41 7.93 6.05 -0.49
N GLU A 42 8.37 5.25 -1.47
CA GLU A 42 8.29 3.80 -1.39
C GLU A 42 9.09 3.28 -0.17
N GLY A 43 8.48 2.38 0.60
CA GLY A 43 9.02 1.92 1.90
C GLY A 43 8.80 2.87 3.09
N GLN A 44 8.42 4.13 2.86
CA GLN A 44 8.18 5.15 3.90
C GLN A 44 6.70 5.25 4.34
N TYR A 45 5.83 4.32 3.94
CA TYR A 45 4.42 4.31 4.29
C TYR A 45 3.92 2.90 4.66
N SER A 46 2.96 2.83 5.59
CA SER A 46 2.24 1.59 5.84
C SER A 46 1.31 1.24 4.65
N PRO A 47 1.29 -0.01 4.12
CA PRO A 47 0.39 -0.38 3.01
C PRO A 47 -1.10 -0.17 3.33
N ILE A 48 -1.47 -0.28 4.61
CA ILE A 48 -2.81 0.00 5.13
C ILE A 48 -3.08 1.50 5.14
N GLY A 49 -2.14 2.34 5.59
CA GLY A 49 -2.26 3.80 5.56
C GLY A 49 -2.41 4.33 4.13
N ALA A 50 -1.59 3.86 3.19
CA ALA A 50 -1.71 4.19 1.77
C ALA A 50 -3.08 3.81 1.18
N LEU A 51 -3.62 2.64 1.53
CA LEU A 51 -4.95 2.22 1.09
C LEU A 51 -6.07 3.09 1.69
N LYS A 52 -6.00 3.41 2.98
CA LYS A 52 -6.97 4.32 3.63
C LYS A 52 -6.91 5.71 2.99
N ALA A 53 -5.71 6.27 2.77
CA ALA A 53 -5.52 7.57 2.10
C ALA A 53 -6.07 7.59 0.66
N ALA A 54 -5.82 6.53 -0.12
CA ALA A 54 -6.40 6.39 -1.45
C ALA A 54 -7.93 6.27 -1.42
N THR A 55 -8.50 5.64 -0.38
CA THR A 55 -9.96 5.55 -0.18
C THR A 55 -10.58 6.93 0.06
N VAL A 56 -9.93 7.79 0.86
CA VAL A 56 -10.34 9.19 1.03
C VAL A 56 -10.28 9.93 -0.31
N ALA A 57 -9.18 9.79 -1.06
CA ALA A 57 -9.03 10.41 -2.38
C ALA A 57 -10.13 9.97 -3.38
N VAL A 58 -10.49 8.68 -3.41
CA VAL A 58 -11.59 8.16 -4.25
C VAL A 58 -12.94 8.80 -3.88
N ARG A 59 -13.25 8.92 -2.58
CA ARG A 59 -14.49 9.57 -2.12
C ARG A 59 -14.52 11.05 -2.52
N CYS A 60 -13.40 11.77 -2.40
CA CYS A 60 -13.30 13.17 -2.84
C CYS A 60 -13.46 13.34 -4.36
N LEU A 61 -13.01 12.35 -5.15
CA LEU A 61 -13.10 12.34 -6.61
C LEU A 61 -14.39 11.68 -7.16
N ALA A 62 -15.39 11.44 -6.30
CA ALA A 62 -16.66 10.87 -6.72
C ALA A 62 -17.36 11.73 -7.78
N LEU A 63 -18.01 11.09 -8.77
CA LEU A 63 -18.67 11.78 -9.87
C LEU A 63 -19.83 12.63 -9.34
N GLU A 64 -20.71 12.05 -8.53
CA GLU A 64 -21.83 12.74 -7.92
C GLU A 64 -21.36 13.52 -6.66
N PRO A 65 -21.66 14.83 -6.55
CA PRO A 65 -21.27 15.63 -5.39
C PRO A 65 -21.77 15.08 -4.05
N LYS A 66 -22.95 14.46 -4.02
CA LYS A 66 -23.56 13.84 -2.82
C LYS A 66 -22.73 12.71 -2.19
N HIS A 67 -21.80 12.10 -2.94
CA HIS A 67 -20.91 11.05 -2.44
C HIS A 67 -19.58 11.61 -1.91
N ARG A 68 -19.31 12.90 -2.14
CA ARG A 68 -18.08 13.56 -1.69
C ARG A 68 -18.18 13.89 -0.19
N PRO A 69 -17.17 13.56 0.61
CA PRO A 69 -17.15 13.87 2.03
C PRO A 69 -17.05 15.38 2.26
N THR A 70 -17.58 15.84 3.39
CA THR A 70 -17.32 17.20 3.88
C THR A 70 -15.85 17.38 4.22
N MET A 71 -15.35 18.63 4.23
CA MET A 71 -13.94 18.88 4.58
C MET A 71 -13.61 18.39 6.01
N ILE A 72 -14.59 18.45 6.93
CA ILE A 72 -14.50 17.95 8.30
C ILE A 72 -14.29 16.43 8.32
N GLU A 73 -15.06 15.67 7.53
CA GLU A 73 -14.85 14.21 7.40
C GLU A 73 -13.47 13.88 6.82
N VAL A 74 -12.99 14.64 5.84
CA VAL A 74 -11.67 14.42 5.23
C VAL A 74 -10.55 14.68 6.22
N VAL A 75 -10.61 15.79 6.97
CA VAL A 75 -9.61 16.10 8.02
C VAL A 75 -9.59 14.99 9.06
N LYS A 76 -10.75 14.62 9.62
CA LYS A 76 -10.87 13.52 10.59
C LYS A 76 -10.35 12.18 10.05
N ALA A 77 -10.61 11.88 8.78
CA ALA A 77 -10.13 10.65 8.15
C ALA A 77 -8.61 10.66 7.92
N LEU A 78 -7.98 11.84 7.74
CA LEU A 78 -6.53 11.99 7.59
C LEU A 78 -5.79 11.99 8.93
N GLU A 79 -6.34 12.66 9.96
CA GLU A 79 -5.85 12.61 11.35
C GLU A 79 -5.72 11.17 11.84
N GLN A 80 -6.76 10.34 11.61
CA GLN A 80 -6.73 8.92 11.92
C GLN A 80 -5.59 8.14 11.24
N LEU A 81 -5.07 8.59 10.09
CA LEU A 81 -3.94 7.92 9.44
C LEU A 81 -2.63 8.23 10.15
N HIS A 82 -2.42 9.50 10.47
CA HIS A 82 -1.27 9.98 11.23
C HIS A 82 -1.18 9.28 12.60
N ASP A 83 -2.31 9.20 13.31
CA ASP A 83 -2.39 8.56 14.63
C ASP A 83 -2.29 7.02 14.60
N THR A 84 -2.42 6.40 13.42
CA THR A 84 -2.20 4.95 13.22
C THR A 84 -0.71 4.62 13.05
N GLU A 85 0.14 5.59 12.71
CA GLU A 85 1.60 5.36 12.55
C GLU A 85 2.39 5.55 13.87
N SER A 86 1.71 5.96 14.94
CA SER A 86 2.16 5.65 16.31
C SER A 86 1.95 4.15 16.59
N PRO A 87 2.90 3.43 17.23
CA PRO A 87 2.83 1.98 17.40
C PRO A 87 1.75 1.56 18.41
N LYS A 88 0.49 1.57 17.97
CA LYS A 88 -0.58 0.79 18.55
C LYS A 88 -0.45 -0.62 17.98
N THR A 89 0.07 -1.52 18.80
CA THR A 89 0.05 -2.95 18.54
C THR A 89 -1.40 -3.43 18.53
N GLU A 90 -2.11 -3.22 17.43
CA GLU A 90 -3.29 -4.01 17.11
C GLU A 90 -2.80 -5.41 16.76
N GLU A 91 -2.81 -6.28 17.77
CA GLU A 91 -2.63 -7.72 17.58
C GLU A 91 -3.69 -8.19 16.58
N VAL A 92 -3.26 -8.43 15.34
CA VAL A 92 -4.10 -9.08 14.33
C VAL A 92 -4.26 -10.53 14.75
N ASP A 93 -5.35 -10.80 15.46
CA ASP A 93 -5.75 -12.13 15.96
C ASP A 93 -5.50 -13.19 14.89
N HIS A 94 -4.50 -14.04 15.15
CA HIS A 94 -3.92 -14.92 14.15
C HIS A 94 -4.73 -16.22 14.02
N CYS A 95 -5.99 -16.08 13.63
CA CYS A 95 -6.87 -17.23 13.44
C CYS A 95 -7.39 -17.30 12.00
N LYS A 96 -6.62 -17.99 11.14
CA LYS A 96 -7.02 -19.07 10.18
C LYS A 96 -5.96 -19.33 9.10
N TYR A 97 -4.68 -19.49 9.46
CA TYR A 97 -3.76 -20.30 8.65
C TYR A 97 -3.57 -21.65 9.35
N ARG A 98 -4.10 -22.73 8.75
CA ARG A 98 -4.10 -24.07 9.33
C ARG A 98 -2.84 -24.81 8.85
N PRO A 99 -1.79 -25.00 9.66
CA PRO A 99 -0.65 -25.81 9.24
C PRO A 99 -1.07 -27.28 9.21
N ALA A 100 -0.96 -27.91 8.04
CA ALA A 100 -1.04 -29.36 7.94
C ALA A 100 0.23 -29.96 8.54
N SER A 101 0.17 -30.37 9.81
CA SER A 101 1.27 -31.07 10.47
C SER A 101 1.42 -32.48 9.88
N SER A 102 2.53 -32.73 9.20
CA SER A 102 2.95 -34.08 8.78
C SER A 102 4.45 -34.18 8.97
N ARG A 103 4.84 -34.83 10.06
CA ARG A 103 6.24 -35.16 10.39
C ARG A 103 6.84 -36.08 9.34
N THR A 104 8.00 -35.76 8.79
CA THR A 104 9.00 -36.77 8.41
C THR A 104 10.41 -36.18 8.51
N THR A 105 11.34 -37.00 8.98
CA THR A 105 12.75 -36.68 9.25
C THR A 105 13.62 -36.80 8.01
N ALA A 106 14.58 -35.89 7.80
CA ALA A 106 15.79 -36.17 7.02
C ALA A 106 16.94 -35.26 7.44
N SER A 107 17.93 -35.86 8.12
CA SER A 107 19.20 -35.24 8.47
C SER A 107 20.13 -35.16 7.25
N TYR A 108 20.57 -33.96 6.85
CA TYR A 108 21.81 -33.82 6.09
C TYR A 108 22.65 -32.67 6.63
N LEU A 109 23.85 -33.04 7.08
CA LEU A 109 24.83 -32.16 7.71
C LEU A 109 25.50 -31.27 6.67
N ARG A 110 25.83 -30.04 7.07
CA ARG A 110 26.58 -29.05 6.28
C ARG A 110 28.08 -29.36 6.41
N PRO A 111 28.80 -29.77 5.35
CA PRO A 111 30.23 -29.97 5.43
C PRO A 111 30.95 -28.61 5.51
N LEU A 112 31.65 -28.36 6.60
CA LEU A 112 32.67 -27.33 6.70
C LEU A 112 34.02 -27.99 6.48
N ALA A 113 34.66 -27.71 5.34
CA ALA A 113 36.03 -28.10 5.06
C ALA A 113 36.84 -26.85 4.69
N SER A 114 37.68 -26.40 5.62
CA SER A 114 38.70 -25.36 5.40
C SER A 114 40.08 -26.04 5.28
N PRO A 115 40.97 -25.62 4.36
CA PRO A 115 42.25 -26.30 4.13
C PRO A 115 43.46 -25.59 4.75
N ILE A 116 44.30 -26.34 5.48
CA ILE A 116 45.74 -26.13 5.82
C ILE A 116 46.22 -27.34 6.68
N ALA A 117 47.48 -27.77 6.74
CA ALA A 117 48.67 -27.53 5.90
C ALA A 117 49.75 -28.60 6.20
N VAL A 118 50.56 -28.97 5.20
CA VAL A 118 51.97 -29.40 5.33
C VAL A 118 52.73 -28.86 4.12
#